data_AF-A0A7C4NDH6-F1
#
_entry.id   AF-A0A7C4NDH6-F1
#
_cell.length_a   1.000
_cell.length_b   1.000
_cell.length_c   1.000
_cell.angle_alpha   90.00
_cell.angle_beta   90.00
_cell.angle_gamma   90.00
#
_symmetry.space_group_name_H-M   'P 1'
#
loop_
_entity.id
_entity.type
_entity.pdbx_description
1 polymer ?
#
loop_
_entity_poly.entity_id
_entity_poly.type
_entity_poly.pdbx_seq_one_letter_code
_entity_poly.pdbx_strand_id
1 'polypeptide(L)' 'MPSHGSLTKAGKVRSQTPKIPPKPKRNPVPRVRNHKEYVRRFLAVPKQKTPASP' A
#
# COMPACT_ATOMS: atom_id res chain seq x y z
N MET A 1 -25.61 38.68 -8.73
CA MET A 1 -25.25 37.27 -8.53
C MET A 1 -24.47 37.16 -7.22
N PRO A 2 -24.73 36.19 -6.33
CA PRO A 2 -23.95 36.03 -5.12
C PRO A 2 -22.57 35.48 -5.49
N SER A 3 -21.54 36.31 -5.36
CA SER A 3 -20.16 36.03 -5.80
C SER A 3 -19.43 34.99 -4.95
N HIS A 4 -20.01 34.58 -3.81
CA HIS A 4 -19.37 33.69 -2.85
C HIS A 4 -20.24 32.46 -2.57
N GLY A 5 -19.66 31.27 -2.83
CA GLY A 5 -20.27 29.98 -2.55
C GLY A 5 -20.29 29.64 -1.04
N SER A 6 -21.13 28.69 -0.65
CA SER A 6 -21.29 28.28 0.75
C SER A 6 -20.04 27.59 1.29
N LEU A 7 -19.43 28.18 2.32
CA LEU A 7 -18.25 27.64 3.03
C LEU A 7 -18.57 26.44 3.94
N THR A 8 -19.86 26.16 4.16
CA THR A 8 -20.33 25.15 5.13
C THR A 8 -19.88 23.71 4.82
N LYS A 9 -19.48 23.43 3.57
CA LYS A 9 -18.99 22.11 3.14
C LYS A 9 -17.48 21.93 3.27
N ALA A 10 -16.74 22.98 3.64
CA ALA A 10 -15.29 22.92 3.74
C ALA A 10 -14.86 21.87 4.78
N GLY A 11 -14.01 20.92 4.36
CA GLY A 11 -13.42 19.93 5.25
C GLY A 11 -14.35 18.82 5.76
N LYS A 12 -15.66 18.84 5.44
CA LYS A 12 -16.67 17.86 5.93
C LYS A 12 -16.21 16.42 5.84
N VAL A 13 -15.64 16.02 4.70
CA VAL A 13 -15.20 14.62 4.49
C VAL A 13 -13.99 14.28 5.37
N ARG A 14 -13.05 15.21 5.56
CA ARG A 14 -11.86 14.98 6.39
C ARG A 14 -12.18 14.92 7.88
N SER A 15 -13.15 15.70 8.35
CA SER A 15 -13.59 15.67 9.74
C SER A 15 -14.50 14.47 10.07
N GLN A 16 -15.25 13.97 9.08
CA GLN A 16 -16.08 12.77 9.23
C GLN A 16 -15.25 11.48 9.29
N THR A 17 -14.07 11.44 8.66
CA THR A 17 -13.23 10.24 8.68
C THR A 17 -12.58 10.03 10.06
N PRO A 18 -12.81 8.88 10.74
CA PRO A 18 -12.19 8.61 12.02
C PRO A 18 -10.67 8.52 11.89
N LYS A 19 -9.93 9.07 12.86
CA LYS A 19 -8.47 9.03 12.85
C LYS A 19 -7.97 7.66 13.31
N ILE A 20 -7.42 6.88 12.37
CA ILE A 20 -6.86 5.55 12.66
C ILE A 20 -5.34 5.69 12.95
N PRO A 21 -4.82 5.08 14.04
CA PRO A 21 -3.39 5.11 14.33
C PRO A 21 -2.59 4.28 13.31
N PRO A 22 -1.35 4.68 13.00
CA PRO A 22 -0.50 3.92 12.09
C PRO A 22 -0.07 2.59 12.72
N LYS A 23 0.04 1.54 11.90
CA LYS A 23 0.66 0.27 12.34
C LYS A 23 2.18 0.47 12.50
N PRO A 24 2.80 -0.08 13.57
CA PRO A 24 4.25 -0.02 13.73
C PRO A 24 4.94 -0.75 12.57
N LYS A 25 5.97 -0.13 11.99
CA LYS A 25 6.74 -0.70 10.88
C LYS A 25 8.15 -1.04 11.35
N ARG A 26 8.58 -2.28 11.13
CA ARG A 26 9.99 -2.69 11.29
C ARG A 26 10.55 -3.10 9.93
N ASN A 27 11.05 -2.12 9.20
CA ASN A 27 11.71 -2.37 7.93
C ASN A 27 13.14 -2.85 8.20
N PRO A 28 13.60 -3.97 7.60
CA PRO A 28 14.99 -4.38 7.70
C PRO A 28 15.90 -3.39 6.95
N VAL A 29 17.17 -3.35 7.33
CA VAL A 29 18.19 -2.56 6.63
C VAL A 29 18.25 -2.93 5.14
N PRO A 30 18.62 -1.99 4.23
CA PRO A 30 18.56 -2.21 2.79
C PRO A 30 19.25 -3.49 2.32
N ARG A 31 20.42 -3.82 2.89
CA ARG A 31 21.16 -5.05 2.56
C ARG A 31 20.33 -6.32 2.80
N VAL A 32 19.67 -6.40 3.95
CA VAL A 32 18.83 -7.55 4.32
C VAL A 32 17.56 -7.59 3.47
N ARG A 33 16.95 -6.43 3.21
CA ARG A 33 15.77 -6.32 2.34
C ARG A 33 16.10 -6.83 0.92
N ASN A 34 17.18 -6.32 0.33
CA ASN A 34 17.58 -6.65 -1.03
C ASN A 34 17.92 -8.15 -1.16
N HIS A 35 18.60 -8.73 -0.16
CA HIS A 35 18.85 -10.18 -0.13
C HIS A 35 17.55 -11.00 -0.07
N LYS A 36 16.62 -10.64 0.82
CA LYS A 36 15.31 -11.32 0.92
C LYS A 36 14.51 -11.23 -0.38
N GLU A 37 14.55 -10.07 -1.04
CA GLU A 37 13.90 -9.87 -2.33
C GLU A 37 14.56 -10.70 -3.44
N TYR A 38 15.89 -10.76 -3.49
CA TYR A 38 16.62 -11.61 -4.43
C TYR A 38 16.24 -13.09 -4.27
N VAL A 39 16.31 -13.60 -3.03
CA VAL A 39 15.93 -14.99 -2.74
C VAL A 39 14.49 -15.26 -3.16
N ARG A 40 13.54 -14.39 -2.79
CA ARG A 40 12.12 -14.56 -3.14
C ARG A 40 11.87 -14.52 -4.64
N ARG A 41 12.55 -13.63 -5.38
CA ARG A 41 12.28 -13.36 -6.79
C ARG A 41 13.05 -14.25 -7.76
N PHE A 42 14.18 -14.82 -7.34
CA PHE A 42 15.04 -15.57 -8.26
C PHE A 42 15.29 -17.01 -7.80
N LEU A 43 15.47 -17.25 -6.50
CA LEU A 43 15.80 -18.58 -5.99
C LEU A 43 14.55 -19.40 -5.61
N ALA A 44 13.54 -18.73 -5.03
CA ALA A 44 12.33 -19.37 -4.51
C ALA A 44 11.12 -19.22 -5.43
N VAL A 45 11.31 -18.87 -6.71
CA VAL A 45 10.20 -18.77 -7.67
C VAL A 45 9.58 -20.17 -7.81
N PRO A 46 8.29 -20.34 -7.50
CA PRO A 46 7.63 -21.60 -7.79
C PRO A 46 7.66 -21.80 -9.30
N LYS A 47 8.29 -22.90 -9.75
CA LYS A 47 8.20 -23.34 -11.14
C LYS A 47 6.71 -23.33 -11.49
N GLN A 48 6.35 -22.52 -12.49
CA GLN A 48 4.98 -22.43 -12.96
C GLN A 48 4.46 -23.86 -13.11
N LYS A 49 3.34 -24.18 -12.44
CA LYS A 49 2.63 -25.42 -12.72
C LYS A 49 2.22 -25.33 -14.18
N THR A 50 3.01 -25.91 -15.07
CA THR A 50 2.66 -26.08 -16.46
C THR A 50 1.29 -26.77 -16.45
N PRO A 51 0.23 -26.15 -17.00
CA PRO A 51 -1.04 -26.86 -17.13
C PRO A 51 -0.73 -28.09 -17.96
N ALA A 52 -1.02 -29.27 -17.40
CA ALA A 52 -0.86 -30.52 -18.13
C ALA A 52 -1.62 -30.38 -19.45
N SER A 53 -0.91 -30.58 -20.56
CA SER A 53 -1.50 -30.59 -21.90
C SER A 53 -2.65 -31.62 -21.96
N PRO A 54 -3.69 -31.36 -22.76
CA PRO A 54 -4.92 -32.15 -22.78
C PRO A 54 -4.70 -33.62 -23.12
#